data_AF-A0A8T4EJK2-F1
#
_entry.id   AF-A0A8T4EJK2-F1
#
_cell.length_a   1.000
_cell.length_b   1.000
_cell.length_c   1.000
_cell.angle_alpha   90.00
_cell.angle_beta   90.00
_cell.angle_gamma   90.00
#
_symmetry.space_group_name_H-M   'P 1'
#
loop_
_entity.id
_entity.type
_entity.pdbx_description
1 polymer ?
#
loop_
_entity_poly.entity_id
_entity_poly.type
_entity_poly.pdbx_seq_one_letter_code
_entity_poly.pdbx_strand_id
1 'polypeptide(L)'
;MKEGRRFLHFFDSEEYEQVVPESDEHKKVPAPLFQQPFPEGSPLIDLIPPKKFTIGKTPFIDLVNQRKSRRKYTSDPLTLEELSFLLWSTQGVKEVLKSGRGVRRTVPSAGAKSPLETYLVINRVDGLKSGLYRYISFSHQLLFLKEIDEVEEKMGKLAFDQKFVGAAPAVFCWTAVPYRTEWRYTILSHKFIAIDLGIACQNLYMACEAINLGTVAIGYYEQHKLDELLDLNTDEEFVVLLAPVGRYPEEKKLTEFFKNPKKKVTPESLKRLEGKYKRNNLVEFIFKDSNLVIRIGEFEEILDPFNEVEFKAELSARAMRFEFTKDGKPSKLVVLTEEDAEIELEYVE
;
A
#
# COMPACT_ATOMS: atom_id res chain seq x y z
N MET A 1 25.15 6.86 17.06
CA MET A 1 23.69 6.59 17.17
C MET A 1 22.88 7.75 17.75
N LYS A 2 23.24 8.35 18.90
CA LYS A 2 22.46 9.48 19.48
C LYS A 2 22.41 10.74 18.60
N GLU A 3 23.53 11.09 17.97
CA GLU A 3 23.64 12.27 17.10
C GLU A 3 22.80 12.14 15.83
N GLY A 4 22.78 10.95 15.21
CA GLY A 4 22.02 10.67 14.00
C GLY A 4 20.49 10.75 14.12
N ARG A 5 19.94 10.91 15.33
CA ARG A 5 18.49 11.14 15.56
C ARG A 5 18.16 12.56 16.02
N ARG A 6 19.14 13.47 16.08
CA ARG A 6 18.93 14.86 16.55
C ARG A 6 17.88 15.60 15.71
N PHE A 7 17.84 15.34 14.41
CA PHE A 7 16.88 15.95 13.48
C PHE A 7 15.39 15.66 13.82
N LEU A 8 15.11 14.64 14.63
CA LEU A 8 13.74 14.32 15.06
C LEU A 8 13.26 15.20 16.23
N HIS A 9 14.20 15.70 17.05
CA HIS A 9 13.90 16.60 18.16
C HIS A 9 13.69 18.03 17.66
N PHE A 10 12.78 18.76 18.30
CA PHE A 10 12.71 20.21 18.11
C PHE A 10 13.63 20.89 19.11
N PHE A 11 14.14 22.07 18.76
CA PHE A 11 14.96 22.91 19.63
C PHE A 11 14.08 23.61 20.68
N ASP A 12 14.62 23.89 21.86
CA ASP A 12 14.04 24.91 22.73
C ASP A 12 14.31 26.31 22.17
N SER A 13 13.74 27.35 22.78
CA SER A 13 13.86 28.72 22.25
C SER A 13 15.31 29.22 22.19
N GLU A 14 16.13 28.91 23.20
CA GLU A 14 17.53 29.35 23.24
C GLU A 14 18.36 28.60 22.20
N GLU A 15 18.19 27.28 22.11
CA GLU A 15 18.84 26.46 21.09
C GLU A 15 18.41 26.86 19.67
N TYR A 16 17.13 27.21 19.46
CA TYR A 16 16.60 27.58 18.16
C TYR A 16 17.29 28.84 17.62
N GLU A 17 17.38 29.89 18.45
CA GLU A 17 18.04 31.14 18.07
C GLU A 17 19.54 30.97 17.80
N GLN A 18 20.20 30.02 18.48
CA GLN A 18 21.63 29.76 18.32
C GLN A 18 21.95 28.87 17.11
N VAL A 19 21.10 27.90 16.79
CA VAL A 19 21.43 26.80 15.85
C VAL A 19 20.70 26.94 14.51
N VAL A 20 19.49 27.52 14.48
CA VAL A 20 18.70 27.60 13.26
C VAL A 20 19.06 28.88 12.50
N PRO A 21 19.70 28.78 11.32
CA PRO A 21 20.06 29.96 10.55
C PRO A 21 18.80 30.62 9.95
N GLU A 22 18.92 31.91 9.64
CA GLU A 22 17.89 32.63 8.89
C GLU A 22 17.65 31.95 7.53
N SER A 23 16.37 31.69 7.22
CA SER A 23 15.96 31.01 6.00
C SER A 23 16.03 31.90 4.76
N ASP A 24 16.14 31.27 3.60
CA ASP A 24 16.12 31.96 2.31
C ASP A 24 14.76 32.66 2.06
N GLU A 25 13.67 32.12 2.61
CA GLU A 25 12.36 32.79 2.66
C GLU A 25 12.43 34.13 3.40
N HIS A 26 13.04 34.17 4.58
CA HIS A 26 13.20 35.41 5.36
C HIS A 26 14.14 36.41 4.68
N LYS A 27 15.20 35.89 4.04
CA LYS A 27 16.11 36.68 3.20
C LYS A 27 15.50 37.15 1.88
N LYS A 28 14.26 36.74 1.56
CA LYS A 28 13.54 37.07 0.31
C LYS A 28 14.24 36.58 -0.96
N VAL A 29 14.98 35.47 -0.86
CA VAL A 29 15.48 34.75 -2.03
C VAL A 29 14.28 34.20 -2.81
N PRO A 30 14.27 34.22 -4.16
CA PRO A 30 13.17 33.66 -4.94
C PRO A 30 12.84 32.22 -4.54
N ALA A 31 11.55 31.92 -4.44
CA ALA A 31 11.10 30.58 -4.06
C ALA A 31 11.44 29.56 -5.18
N PRO A 32 11.84 28.32 -4.82
CA PRO A 32 12.06 27.27 -5.80
C PRO A 32 10.73 26.85 -6.45
N LEU A 33 10.83 26.20 -7.61
CA LEU A 33 9.66 25.67 -8.31
C LEU A 33 8.98 24.57 -7.49
N PHE A 34 7.65 24.52 -7.53
CA PHE A 34 6.84 23.47 -6.88
C PHE A 34 6.74 22.17 -7.68
N GLN A 35 7.38 22.13 -8.85
CA GLN A 35 7.55 20.97 -9.70
C GLN A 35 8.85 21.13 -10.50
N GLN A 36 9.62 20.06 -10.68
CA GLN A 36 10.82 20.10 -11.50
C GLN A 36 10.44 20.39 -12.97
N PRO A 37 11.23 21.23 -13.67
CA PRO A 37 10.97 21.54 -15.06
C PRO A 37 11.23 20.31 -15.94
N PHE A 38 10.67 20.34 -17.15
CA PHE A 38 10.96 19.39 -18.22
C PHE A 38 11.03 20.14 -19.55
N PRO A 39 11.75 19.62 -20.55
CA PRO A 39 11.87 20.27 -21.85
C PRO A 39 10.51 20.49 -22.53
N GLU A 40 10.34 21.65 -23.16
CA GLU A 40 9.19 21.93 -24.00
C GLU A 40 9.09 20.90 -25.15
N GLY A 41 7.87 20.48 -25.49
CA GLY A 41 7.63 19.46 -26.53
C GLY A 41 7.90 18.01 -26.09
N SER A 42 8.18 17.78 -24.80
CA SER A 42 8.34 16.43 -24.25
C SER A 42 7.09 15.56 -24.43
N PRO A 43 7.23 14.22 -24.55
CA PRO A 43 6.11 13.31 -24.76
C PRO A 43 5.26 13.20 -23.49
N LEU A 44 4.18 13.99 -23.45
CA LEU A 44 3.19 13.98 -22.37
C LEU A 44 2.02 13.07 -22.72
N ILE A 45 1.53 12.36 -21.72
CA ILE A 45 0.39 11.44 -21.81
C ILE A 45 -0.68 11.92 -20.84
N ASP A 46 -1.89 12.12 -21.35
CA ASP A 46 -3.04 12.54 -20.54
C ASP A 46 -3.49 11.44 -19.59
N LEU A 47 -3.66 11.80 -18.32
CA LEU A 47 -4.29 10.96 -17.31
C LEU A 47 -5.78 11.24 -17.25
N ILE A 48 -6.54 10.30 -16.69
CA ILE A 48 -7.98 10.48 -16.48
C ILE A 48 -8.19 11.57 -15.41
N PRO A 49 -8.87 12.69 -15.72
CA PRO A 49 -8.96 13.79 -14.78
C PRO A 49 -9.83 13.44 -13.57
N PRO A 50 -9.59 14.02 -12.38
CA PRO A 50 -10.27 13.62 -11.15
C PRO A 50 -11.79 13.71 -11.16
N LYS A 51 -12.34 14.64 -11.96
CA LYS A 51 -13.79 14.80 -12.15
C LYS A 51 -14.46 13.65 -12.90
N LYS A 52 -13.67 12.77 -13.52
CA LYS A 52 -14.13 11.62 -14.31
C LYS A 52 -13.89 10.27 -13.63
N PHE A 53 -13.30 10.25 -12.43
CA PHE A 53 -13.09 8.99 -11.71
C PHE A 53 -14.42 8.31 -11.37
N THR A 54 -14.47 7.02 -11.65
CA THR A 54 -15.59 6.10 -11.39
C THR A 54 -15.32 5.19 -10.19
N ILE A 55 -14.05 5.09 -9.78
CA ILE A 55 -13.49 4.26 -8.70
C ILE A 55 -13.26 5.06 -7.40
N GLY A 56 -12.82 4.38 -6.32
CA GLY A 56 -12.38 5.03 -5.09
C GLY A 56 -13.50 5.47 -4.14
N LYS A 57 -14.64 4.76 -4.15
CA LYS A 57 -15.86 5.11 -3.39
C LYS A 57 -16.01 4.37 -2.06
N THR A 58 -15.03 3.57 -1.67
CA THR A 58 -15.04 2.79 -0.43
C THR A 58 -15.06 3.73 0.79
N PRO A 59 -15.95 3.50 1.79
CA PRO A 59 -15.98 4.29 3.01
C PRO A 59 -14.65 4.30 3.75
N PHE A 60 -14.29 5.45 4.35
CA PHE A 60 -13.00 5.62 5.00
C PHE A 60 -12.74 4.62 6.14
N ILE A 61 -13.76 4.28 6.92
CA ILE A 61 -13.62 3.30 8.02
C ILE A 61 -13.19 1.94 7.50
N ASP A 62 -13.73 1.52 6.35
CA ASP A 62 -13.38 0.26 5.71
C ASP A 62 -11.93 0.30 5.22
N LEU A 63 -11.48 1.43 4.65
CA LEU A 63 -10.09 1.61 4.23
C LEU A 63 -9.11 1.45 5.40
N VAL A 64 -9.41 2.07 6.55
CA VAL A 64 -8.56 1.97 7.74
C VAL A 64 -8.46 0.52 8.23
N ASN A 65 -9.58 -0.21 8.24
CA ASN A 65 -9.64 -1.60 8.69
C ASN A 65 -8.98 -2.57 7.70
N GLN A 66 -9.18 -2.36 6.40
CA GLN A 66 -8.69 -3.26 5.35
C GLN A 66 -7.19 -3.09 5.08
N ARG A 67 -6.67 -1.87 5.28
CA ARG A 67 -5.30 -1.50 4.92
C ARG A 67 -4.27 -2.47 5.46
N LYS A 68 -3.51 -3.08 4.55
CA LYS A 68 -2.39 -3.96 4.88
C LYS A 68 -1.22 -3.74 3.92
N SER A 69 0.00 -4.03 4.37
CA SER A 69 1.15 -4.09 3.46
C SER A 69 1.09 -5.37 2.64
N ARG A 70 0.77 -5.23 1.36
CA ARG A 70 0.66 -6.34 0.40
C ARG A 70 2.01 -6.51 -0.31
N ARG A 71 2.50 -7.74 -0.40
CA ARG A 71 3.81 -8.10 -1.02
C ARG A 71 3.69 -9.21 -2.06
N LYS A 72 2.47 -9.45 -2.53
CA LYS A 72 2.17 -10.47 -3.54
C LYS A 72 1.17 -9.87 -4.50
N TYR A 73 1.54 -9.85 -5.77
CA TYR A 73 0.73 -9.27 -6.83
C TYR A 73 0.34 -10.33 -7.84
N THR A 74 -0.81 -10.13 -8.50
CA THR A 74 -1.17 -10.90 -9.70
C THR A 74 -0.43 -10.34 -10.92
N SER A 75 -0.54 -11.02 -12.06
CA SER A 75 0.01 -10.55 -13.33
C SER A 75 -0.85 -9.46 -13.99
N ASP A 76 -2.02 -9.15 -13.43
CA ASP A 76 -2.97 -8.21 -14.03
C ASP A 76 -2.35 -6.81 -14.18
N PRO A 77 -2.57 -6.11 -15.30
CA PRO A 77 -2.15 -4.74 -15.47
C PRO A 77 -2.96 -3.81 -14.57
N LEU A 78 -2.47 -2.58 -14.36
CA LEU A 78 -3.33 -1.50 -13.90
C LEU A 78 -4.02 -0.85 -15.10
N THR A 79 -5.24 -0.38 -14.91
CA THR A 79 -5.87 0.51 -15.88
C THR A 79 -5.28 1.92 -15.79
N LEU A 80 -5.42 2.71 -16.84
CA LEU A 80 -4.99 4.11 -16.81
C LEU A 80 -5.78 4.92 -15.75
N GLU A 81 -7.05 4.62 -15.53
CA GLU A 81 -7.87 5.28 -14.52
C GLU A 81 -7.38 4.97 -13.09
N GLU A 82 -7.03 3.72 -12.81
CA GLU A 82 -6.43 3.31 -11.53
C GLU A 82 -5.12 4.08 -11.27
N LEU A 83 -4.20 4.11 -12.24
CA LEU A 83 -2.96 4.86 -12.10
C LEU A 83 -3.21 6.37 -11.91
N SER A 84 -4.13 6.95 -12.70
CA SER A 84 -4.51 8.36 -12.60
C SER A 84 -5.05 8.71 -11.21
N PHE A 85 -5.91 7.85 -10.66
CA PHE A 85 -6.48 8.00 -9.33
C PHE A 85 -5.42 7.96 -8.22
N LEU A 86 -4.47 7.02 -8.30
CA LEU A 86 -3.39 6.90 -7.32
C LEU A 86 -2.44 8.12 -7.35
N LEU A 87 -2.08 8.61 -8.54
CA LEU A 87 -1.22 9.80 -8.70
C LEU A 87 -1.91 11.07 -8.22
N TRP A 88 -3.19 11.24 -8.57
CA TRP A 88 -3.99 12.33 -8.04
C TRP A 88 -4.09 12.26 -6.51
N SER A 89 -4.36 11.09 -5.96
CA SER A 89 -4.51 10.90 -4.51
C SER A 89 -3.23 11.30 -3.78
N THR A 90 -2.06 10.98 -4.32
CA THR A 90 -0.79 11.21 -3.61
C THR A 90 -0.20 12.61 -3.83
N GLN A 91 -0.39 13.24 -4.99
CA GLN A 91 0.25 14.53 -5.31
C GLN A 91 -0.60 15.51 -6.15
N GLY A 92 -1.87 15.21 -6.44
CA GLY A 92 -2.75 16.05 -7.27
C GLY A 92 -2.84 17.50 -6.79
N VAL A 93 -2.78 18.45 -7.74
CA VAL A 93 -2.95 19.89 -7.48
C VAL A 93 -4.44 20.22 -7.34
N LYS A 94 -4.82 20.86 -6.23
CA LYS A 94 -6.18 21.39 -6.00
C LYS A 94 -6.27 22.87 -6.35
N GLU A 95 -5.28 23.65 -5.95
CA GLU A 95 -5.28 25.10 -6.12
C GLU A 95 -3.83 25.64 -6.12
N VAL A 96 -3.52 26.52 -7.06
CA VAL A 96 -2.32 27.36 -7.00
C VAL A 96 -2.70 28.65 -6.28
N LEU A 97 -2.04 28.96 -5.17
CA LEU A 97 -2.40 30.14 -4.39
C LEU A 97 -2.13 31.41 -5.20
N LYS A 98 -3.07 32.36 -5.19
CA LYS A 98 -2.95 33.65 -5.91
C LYS A 98 -1.67 34.43 -5.59
N SER A 99 -1.12 34.25 -4.39
CA SER A 99 0.14 34.89 -3.99
C SER A 99 1.38 34.30 -4.69
N GLY A 100 1.26 33.18 -5.41
CA GLY A 100 2.38 32.42 -5.97
C GLY A 100 3.23 31.69 -4.93
N ARG A 101 2.95 31.84 -3.63
CA ARG A 101 3.81 31.34 -2.53
C ARG A 101 3.57 29.89 -2.11
N GLY A 102 2.60 29.21 -2.73
CA GLY A 102 2.28 27.83 -2.38
C GLY A 102 1.26 27.18 -3.30
N VAL A 103 1.19 25.85 -3.22
CA VAL A 103 0.25 25.00 -3.95
C VAL A 103 -0.48 24.13 -2.95
N ARG A 104 -1.81 24.09 -3.02
CA ARG A 104 -2.63 23.15 -2.25
C ARG A 104 -2.74 21.86 -3.03
N ARG A 105 -2.38 20.75 -2.39
CA ARG A 105 -2.43 19.40 -2.97
C ARG A 105 -3.48 18.54 -2.27
N THR A 106 -3.69 17.34 -2.78
CA THR A 106 -4.49 16.29 -2.15
C THR A 106 -3.93 15.84 -0.81
N VAL A 107 -2.62 15.99 -0.61
CA VAL A 107 -1.92 15.78 0.64
C VAL A 107 -1.44 17.11 1.25
N PRO A 108 -1.49 17.29 2.58
CA PRO A 108 -0.85 18.42 3.23
C PRO A 108 0.69 18.30 3.14
N SER A 109 1.35 19.44 3.24
CA SER A 109 2.82 19.54 3.25
C SER A 109 3.24 20.69 4.15
N ALA A 110 4.34 20.52 4.89
CA ALA A 110 4.89 21.55 5.74
C ALA A 110 5.10 22.87 4.96
N GLY A 111 4.48 23.94 5.44
CA GLY A 111 4.57 25.26 4.82
C GLY A 111 4.09 25.34 3.36
N ALA A 112 3.35 24.34 2.88
CA ALA A 112 2.98 24.15 1.47
C ALA A 112 4.20 24.12 0.52
N LYS A 113 5.30 23.50 0.95
CA LYS A 113 6.57 23.44 0.18
C LYS A 113 6.62 22.28 -0.81
N SER A 114 5.94 21.17 -0.53
CA SER A 114 5.83 20.00 -1.42
C SER A 114 7.18 19.52 -1.95
N PRO A 115 8.04 18.96 -1.08
CA PRO A 115 9.41 18.56 -1.46
C PRO A 115 9.45 17.41 -2.46
N LEU A 116 8.35 16.66 -2.62
CA LEU A 116 8.36 15.41 -3.35
C LEU A 116 8.11 15.61 -4.85
N GLU A 117 8.82 14.84 -5.68
CA GLU A 117 8.38 14.47 -7.04
C GLU A 117 7.92 13.00 -7.02
N THR A 118 7.18 12.59 -8.06
CA THR A 118 6.73 11.20 -8.23
C THR A 118 7.21 10.67 -9.57
N TYR A 119 8.15 9.72 -9.53
CA TYR A 119 8.54 8.92 -10.68
C TYR A 119 7.82 7.56 -10.62
N LEU A 120 7.66 6.94 -11.78
CA LEU A 120 7.04 5.64 -11.92
C LEU A 120 7.93 4.76 -12.78
N VAL A 121 8.28 3.59 -12.26
CA VAL A 121 8.75 2.50 -13.10
C VAL A 121 7.53 1.65 -13.46
N ILE A 122 7.08 1.76 -14.70
CA ILE A 122 5.92 1.07 -15.23
C ILE A 122 6.36 -0.23 -15.89
N ASN A 123 5.71 -1.33 -15.51
CA ASN A 123 5.87 -2.65 -16.12
C ASN A 123 4.64 -2.98 -16.99
N ARG A 124 3.43 -2.89 -16.39
CA ARG A 124 2.17 -3.32 -17.01
C ARG A 124 1.03 -2.36 -16.66
N VAL A 125 0.84 -1.33 -17.47
CA VAL A 125 -0.32 -0.43 -17.38
C VAL A 125 -0.94 -0.27 -18.75
N ASP A 126 -2.26 -0.41 -18.83
CA ASP A 126 -2.98 -0.36 -20.10
C ASP A 126 -2.73 0.97 -20.83
N GLY A 127 -2.32 0.87 -22.09
CA GLY A 127 -2.02 2.03 -22.93
C GLY A 127 -0.66 2.69 -22.69
N LEU A 128 0.14 2.21 -21.73
CA LEU A 128 1.50 2.71 -21.48
C LEU A 128 2.55 1.67 -21.84
N LYS A 129 3.68 2.13 -22.37
CA LYS A 129 4.87 1.28 -22.56
C LYS A 129 5.55 1.01 -21.23
N SER A 130 6.21 -0.14 -21.11
CA SER A 130 7.14 -0.40 -19.99
C SER A 130 8.27 0.63 -20.01
N GLY A 131 8.56 1.24 -18.87
CA GLY A 131 9.57 2.29 -18.79
C GLY A 131 9.46 3.21 -17.59
N LEU A 132 10.29 4.25 -17.62
CA LEU A 132 10.34 5.29 -16.62
C LEU A 132 9.47 6.48 -17.03
N TYR A 133 8.65 6.93 -16.09
CA TYR A 133 7.80 8.12 -16.24
C TYR A 133 7.96 9.04 -15.04
N ARG A 134 7.63 10.31 -15.24
CA ARG A 134 7.44 11.29 -14.15
C ARG A 134 6.04 11.86 -14.18
N TYR A 135 5.42 11.99 -13.01
CA TYR A 135 4.12 12.60 -12.89
C TYR A 135 4.21 14.12 -12.89
N ILE A 136 3.57 14.75 -13.88
CA ILE A 136 3.49 16.19 -14.05
C ILE A 136 2.22 16.68 -13.36
N SER A 137 2.33 16.93 -12.05
CA SER A 137 1.18 17.14 -11.17
C SER A 137 0.29 18.34 -11.52
N PHE A 138 0.87 19.41 -12.09
CA PHE A 138 0.12 20.62 -12.44
C PHE A 138 -0.81 20.44 -13.64
N SER A 139 -0.39 19.67 -14.65
CA SER A 139 -1.21 19.37 -15.81
C SER A 139 -1.95 18.04 -15.71
N HIS A 140 -1.65 17.25 -14.66
CA HIS A 140 -2.17 15.90 -14.46
C HIS A 140 -1.85 14.99 -15.67
N GLN A 141 -0.56 14.87 -15.98
CA GLN A 141 -0.06 14.09 -17.11
C GLN A 141 1.14 13.24 -16.68
N LEU A 142 1.49 12.24 -17.49
CA LEU A 142 2.76 11.53 -17.39
C LEU A 142 3.73 12.05 -18.43
N LEU A 143 4.96 12.34 -18.01
CA LEU A 143 6.10 12.54 -18.87
C LEU A 143 6.80 11.20 -19.06
N PHE A 144 6.86 10.70 -20.29
CA PHE A 144 7.68 9.55 -20.62
C PHE A 144 9.16 9.94 -20.70
N LEU A 145 10.02 9.23 -19.97
CA LEU A 145 11.46 9.53 -19.91
C LEU A 145 12.27 8.55 -20.75
N LYS A 146 12.11 7.24 -20.52
CA LYS A 146 12.83 6.19 -21.26
C LYS A 146 12.16 4.83 -21.13
N GLU A 147 12.38 3.96 -22.12
CA GLU A 147 12.01 2.54 -22.01
C GLU A 147 12.95 1.86 -21.00
N ILE A 148 12.42 0.88 -20.28
CA ILE A 148 13.21 0.02 -19.40
C ILE A 148 12.87 -1.42 -19.77
N ASP A 149 13.87 -2.14 -20.28
CA ASP A 149 13.78 -3.59 -20.48
C ASP A 149 13.85 -4.32 -19.14
N GLU A 150 13.21 -5.48 -19.04
CA GLU A 150 13.34 -6.39 -17.89
C GLU A 150 13.05 -5.71 -16.53
N VAL A 151 12.03 -4.83 -16.49
CA VAL A 151 11.64 -4.08 -15.28
C VAL A 151 11.53 -4.99 -14.04
N GLU A 152 10.94 -6.17 -14.20
CA GLU A 152 10.76 -7.11 -13.10
C GLU A 152 12.08 -7.55 -12.47
N GLU A 153 13.06 -7.93 -13.28
CA GLU A 153 14.38 -8.33 -12.79
C GLU A 153 15.16 -7.15 -12.23
N LYS A 154 15.20 -6.02 -12.95
CA LYS A 154 15.94 -4.83 -12.55
C LYS A 154 15.44 -4.27 -11.22
N MET A 155 14.14 -4.05 -11.08
CA MET A 155 13.57 -3.49 -9.85
C MET A 155 13.64 -4.49 -8.69
N GLY A 156 13.52 -5.79 -8.95
CA GLY A 156 13.75 -6.83 -7.95
C GLY A 156 15.17 -6.77 -7.38
N LYS A 157 16.18 -6.69 -8.24
CA LYS A 157 17.60 -6.58 -7.86
C LYS A 157 17.91 -5.27 -7.13
N LEU A 158 17.44 -4.13 -7.65
CA LEU A 158 17.63 -2.82 -7.01
C LEU A 158 16.99 -2.75 -5.62
N ALA A 159 15.94 -3.51 -5.38
CA ALA A 159 15.33 -3.65 -4.06
C ALA A 159 15.96 -4.78 -3.21
N PHE A 160 17.25 -5.09 -3.39
CA PHE A 160 17.97 -6.16 -2.69
C PHE A 160 17.26 -7.52 -2.79
N ASP A 161 16.94 -7.93 -4.01
CA ASP A 161 16.26 -9.19 -4.35
C ASP A 161 14.85 -9.35 -3.76
N GLN A 162 14.21 -8.25 -3.36
CA GLN A 162 12.78 -8.22 -3.05
C GLN A 162 11.96 -8.33 -4.35
N LYS A 163 11.88 -9.54 -4.91
CA LYS A 163 11.28 -9.83 -6.23
C LYS A 163 9.86 -9.28 -6.42
N PHE A 164 9.08 -9.17 -5.34
CA PHE A 164 7.73 -8.62 -5.41
C PHE A 164 7.70 -7.15 -5.84
N VAL A 165 8.80 -6.40 -5.65
CA VAL A 165 8.90 -4.99 -6.09
C VAL A 165 8.83 -4.93 -7.62
N GLY A 166 9.64 -5.73 -8.31
CA GLY A 166 9.64 -5.78 -9.78
C GLY A 166 8.43 -6.51 -10.39
N ALA A 167 7.84 -7.46 -9.66
CA ALA A 167 6.65 -8.18 -10.14
C ALA A 167 5.40 -7.27 -10.24
N ALA A 168 5.40 -6.13 -9.54
CA ALA A 168 4.29 -5.19 -9.56
C ALA A 168 4.11 -4.54 -10.94
N PRO A 169 2.87 -4.27 -11.38
CA PRO A 169 2.61 -3.56 -12.64
C PRO A 169 3.16 -2.13 -12.66
N ALA A 170 3.27 -1.47 -11.50
CA ALA A 170 3.89 -0.15 -11.37
C ALA A 170 4.63 -0.03 -10.03
N VAL A 171 5.77 0.66 -10.03
CA VAL A 171 6.51 1.04 -8.81
C VAL A 171 6.55 2.56 -8.71
N PHE A 172 5.96 3.09 -7.65
CA PHE A 172 6.07 4.51 -7.30
C PHE A 172 7.45 4.74 -6.68
N CYS A 173 8.20 5.68 -7.24
CA CYS A 173 9.49 6.12 -6.74
C CYS A 173 9.35 7.58 -6.34
N TRP A 174 9.18 7.84 -5.04
CA TRP A 174 9.20 9.21 -4.54
C TRP A 174 10.62 9.68 -4.39
N THR A 175 10.92 10.82 -4.99
CA THR A 175 12.15 11.56 -4.77
C THR A 175 11.86 12.78 -3.92
N ALA A 176 12.87 13.28 -3.23
CA ALA A 176 12.80 14.56 -2.53
C ALA A 176 13.71 15.57 -3.21
N VAL A 177 13.23 16.79 -3.38
CA VAL A 177 13.98 18.00 -3.71
C VAL A 177 14.12 18.80 -2.41
N PRO A 178 15.17 18.58 -1.60
CA PRO A 178 15.23 19.09 -0.23
C PRO A 178 15.14 20.61 -0.15
N TYR A 179 15.73 21.31 -1.12
CA TYR A 179 15.78 22.77 -1.15
C TYR A 179 14.40 23.43 -1.09
N ARG A 180 13.34 22.79 -1.59
CA ARG A 180 11.96 23.30 -1.48
C ARG A 180 11.54 23.55 -0.03
N THR A 181 11.93 22.65 0.86
CA THR A 181 11.61 22.73 2.28
C THR A 181 12.67 23.52 3.03
N GLU A 182 13.95 23.37 2.68
CA GLU A 182 15.06 24.12 3.29
C GLU A 182 14.96 25.62 3.06
N TRP A 183 14.47 26.04 1.89
CA TRP A 183 14.22 27.44 1.57
C TRP A 183 13.41 28.14 2.66
N ARG A 184 12.49 27.41 3.32
CA ARG A 184 11.72 27.91 4.46
C ARG A 184 12.25 27.50 5.82
N TYR A 185 12.66 26.24 5.98
CA TYR A 185 12.88 25.60 7.27
C TYR A 185 14.35 25.28 7.58
N THR A 186 15.27 25.61 6.67
CA THR A 186 16.71 25.40 6.80
C THR A 186 17.04 23.99 7.30
N ILE A 187 17.82 23.85 8.37
CA ILE A 187 18.26 22.58 8.95
C ILE A 187 17.12 21.73 9.54
N LEU A 188 15.92 22.30 9.71
CA LEU A 188 14.72 21.58 10.19
C LEU A 188 14.01 20.82 9.07
N SER A 189 14.40 21.04 7.81
CA SER A 189 13.74 20.50 6.62
C SER A 189 13.60 18.99 6.65
N HIS A 190 14.62 18.26 7.11
CA HIS A 190 14.67 16.80 7.10
C HIS A 190 13.46 16.16 7.79
N LYS A 191 13.07 16.68 8.95
CA LYS A 191 11.91 16.20 9.71
C LYS A 191 10.62 16.40 8.92
N PHE A 192 10.46 17.57 8.30
CA PHE A 192 9.27 17.90 7.53
C PHE A 192 9.18 17.10 6.23
N ILE A 193 10.30 16.88 5.54
CA ILE A 193 10.35 16.02 4.34
C ILE A 193 9.94 14.59 4.69
N ALA A 194 10.44 14.03 5.79
CA ALA A 194 10.06 12.70 6.25
C ALA A 194 8.56 12.60 6.62
N ILE A 195 8.00 13.63 7.25
CA ILE A 195 6.56 13.71 7.55
C ILE A 195 5.74 13.77 6.27
N ASP A 196 6.08 14.65 5.34
CA ASP A 196 5.39 14.81 4.05
C ASP A 196 5.41 13.50 3.25
N LEU A 197 6.55 12.79 3.26
CA LEU A 197 6.69 11.46 2.65
C LEU A 197 5.75 10.42 3.29
N GLY A 198 5.68 10.38 4.62
CA GLY A 198 4.77 9.49 5.35
C GLY A 198 3.31 9.76 5.03
N ILE A 199 2.93 11.04 4.89
CA ILE A 199 1.57 11.46 4.52
C ILE A 199 1.23 10.99 3.09
N ALA A 200 2.10 11.27 2.12
CA ALA A 200 1.90 10.84 0.74
C ALA A 200 1.82 9.32 0.61
N CYS A 201 2.72 8.62 1.31
CA CYS A 201 2.75 7.16 1.36
C CYS A 201 1.46 6.58 1.96
N GLN A 202 0.99 7.10 3.09
CA GLN A 202 -0.25 6.62 3.71
C GLN A 202 -1.46 6.88 2.80
N ASN A 203 -1.48 8.00 2.08
CA ASN A 203 -2.55 8.26 1.13
C ASN A 203 -2.52 7.30 -0.06
N LEU A 204 -1.33 6.85 -0.50
CA LEU A 204 -1.23 5.78 -1.51
C LEU A 204 -1.83 4.47 -0.97
N TYR A 205 -1.54 4.10 0.28
CA TYR A 205 -2.13 2.92 0.91
C TYR A 205 -3.66 2.99 0.91
N MET A 206 -4.23 4.10 1.38
CA MET A 206 -5.69 4.29 1.41
C MET A 206 -6.29 4.25 -0.01
N ALA A 207 -5.63 4.93 -0.96
CA ALA A 207 -6.09 4.95 -2.34
C ALA A 207 -6.05 3.56 -2.98
N CYS A 208 -5.00 2.77 -2.72
CA CYS A 208 -4.91 1.38 -3.21
C CYS A 208 -6.07 0.53 -2.70
N GLU A 209 -6.32 0.52 -1.38
CA GLU A 209 -7.42 -0.26 -0.80
C GLU A 209 -8.79 0.17 -1.35
N ALA A 210 -8.98 1.47 -1.62
CA ALA A 210 -10.22 2.00 -2.19
C ALA A 210 -10.55 1.48 -3.60
N ILE A 211 -9.57 0.86 -4.28
CA ILE A 211 -9.70 0.32 -5.63
C ILE A 211 -9.19 -1.12 -5.73
N ASN A 212 -9.18 -1.86 -4.60
CA ASN A 212 -8.77 -3.27 -4.51
C ASN A 212 -7.34 -3.55 -5.02
N LEU A 213 -6.45 -2.57 -4.84
CA LEU A 213 -5.01 -2.71 -5.06
C LEU A 213 -4.27 -2.82 -3.74
N GLY A 214 -3.07 -3.36 -3.80
CA GLY A 214 -2.16 -3.46 -2.67
C GLY A 214 -0.89 -2.68 -2.93
N THR A 215 -0.27 -2.21 -1.84
CA THR A 215 1.07 -1.65 -1.88
C THR A 215 1.86 -1.99 -0.63
N VAL A 216 3.16 -1.72 -0.66
CA VAL A 216 4.05 -1.73 0.49
C VAL A 216 5.10 -0.64 0.33
N ALA A 217 5.35 0.12 1.38
CA ALA A 217 6.44 1.09 1.45
C ALA A 217 7.78 0.37 1.65
N ILE A 218 8.78 0.71 0.83
CA ILE A 218 10.11 0.10 0.83
C ILE A 218 11.16 1.22 0.90
N GLY A 219 11.86 1.28 2.03
CA GLY A 219 13.05 2.13 2.23
C GLY A 219 14.37 1.36 2.10
N TYR A 220 14.33 0.11 1.63
CA TYR A 220 15.49 -0.77 1.52
C TYR A 220 15.75 -1.12 0.05
N TYR A 221 16.68 -0.39 -0.57
CA TYR A 221 17.07 -0.48 -1.97
C TYR A 221 18.50 0.06 -2.19
N GLU A 222 19.09 -0.24 -3.35
CA GLU A 222 20.40 0.24 -3.79
C GLU A 222 20.33 1.71 -4.21
N GLN A 223 20.47 2.64 -3.25
CA GLN A 223 20.28 4.09 -3.42
C GLN A 223 20.91 4.64 -4.71
N HIS A 224 22.24 4.54 -4.85
CA HIS A 224 22.97 5.13 -5.98
C HIS A 224 22.53 4.56 -7.33
N LYS A 225 22.30 3.25 -7.42
CA LYS A 225 21.88 2.60 -8.67
C LYS A 225 20.45 2.97 -9.04
N LEU A 226 19.60 3.21 -8.05
CA LEU A 226 18.23 3.64 -8.29
C LEU A 226 18.17 5.11 -8.71
N ASP A 227 18.96 5.98 -8.07
CA ASP A 227 19.08 7.38 -8.48
C ASP A 227 19.64 7.49 -9.92
N GLU A 228 20.62 6.65 -10.27
CA GLU A 228 21.14 6.52 -11.64
C GLU A 228 20.07 6.02 -12.62
N LEU A 229 19.28 4.99 -12.24
CA LEU A 229 18.18 4.52 -13.09
C LEU A 229 17.18 5.64 -13.39
N LEU A 230 16.94 6.54 -12.43
CA LEU A 230 16.01 7.67 -12.58
C LEU A 230 16.64 8.92 -13.23
N ASP A 231 17.92 8.87 -13.61
CA ASP A 231 18.69 10.01 -14.16
C ASP A 231 18.68 11.26 -13.26
N LEU A 232 18.79 11.06 -11.94
CA LEU A 232 18.71 12.16 -10.97
C LEU A 232 20.05 12.87 -10.77
N ASN A 233 20.01 14.19 -10.57
CA ASN A 233 21.12 14.92 -9.99
C ASN A 233 21.08 14.77 -8.47
N THR A 234 21.88 13.86 -7.91
CA THR A 234 21.83 13.47 -6.50
C THR A 234 22.23 14.56 -5.51
N ASP A 235 22.82 15.66 -5.97
CA ASP A 235 23.09 16.83 -5.12
C ASP A 235 21.79 17.62 -4.82
N GLU A 236 20.78 17.50 -5.68
CA GLU A 236 19.54 18.30 -5.64
C GLU A 236 18.28 17.45 -5.42
N GLU A 237 18.30 16.19 -5.88
CA GLU A 237 17.16 15.29 -5.87
C GLU A 237 17.58 13.83 -5.78
N PHE A 238 16.96 13.07 -4.87
CA PHE A 238 17.25 11.65 -4.67
C PHE A 238 16.02 10.87 -4.24
N VAL A 239 16.00 9.56 -4.51
CA VAL A 239 14.91 8.67 -4.11
C VAL A 239 14.89 8.51 -2.60
N VAL A 240 13.71 8.68 -2.01
CA VAL A 240 13.48 8.54 -0.57
C VAL A 240 12.55 7.39 -0.20
N LEU A 241 11.76 6.88 -1.15
CA LEU A 241 10.88 5.74 -0.92
C LEU A 241 10.43 5.07 -2.22
N LEU A 242 10.33 3.75 -2.18
CA LEU A 242 9.66 2.95 -3.20
C LEU A 242 8.31 2.44 -2.69
N ALA A 243 7.33 2.32 -3.59
CA ALA A 243 6.06 1.65 -3.33
C ALA A 243 5.57 0.90 -4.58
N PRO A 244 5.83 -0.42 -4.70
CA PRO A 244 5.16 -1.24 -5.72
C PRO A 244 3.65 -1.25 -5.49
N VAL A 245 2.88 -1.18 -6.57
CA VAL A 245 1.42 -1.23 -6.55
C VAL A 245 0.93 -2.28 -7.53
N GLY A 246 -0.04 -3.11 -7.12
CA GLY A 246 -0.67 -4.09 -8.00
C GLY A 246 -1.90 -4.75 -7.37
N ARG A 247 -2.66 -5.50 -8.18
CA ARG A 247 -3.72 -6.36 -7.62
C ARG A 247 -3.08 -7.40 -6.73
N TYR A 248 -3.68 -7.69 -5.59
CA TYR A 248 -3.31 -8.86 -4.80
C TYR A 248 -4.30 -10.00 -5.07
N PRO A 249 -3.88 -11.27 -4.97
CA PRO A 249 -4.80 -12.39 -5.05
C PRO A 249 -5.85 -12.27 -3.95
N GLU A 250 -7.13 -12.47 -4.27
CA GLU A 250 -8.17 -12.54 -3.26
C GLU A 250 -7.80 -13.57 -2.19
N GLU A 251 -7.92 -13.16 -0.92
CA GLU A 251 -7.86 -14.11 0.17
C GLU A 251 -9.11 -14.98 0.09
N LYS A 252 -8.94 -16.25 -0.31
CA LYS A 252 -10.02 -17.23 -0.24
C LYS A 252 -10.62 -17.17 1.16
N LYS A 253 -11.90 -16.76 1.26
CA LYS A 253 -12.63 -16.80 2.52
C LYS A 253 -12.51 -18.24 3.05
N LEU A 254 -12.30 -18.42 4.36
CA LEU A 254 -12.23 -19.75 4.99
C LEU A 254 -13.43 -20.62 4.58
N THR A 255 -14.59 -19.99 4.39
CA THR A 255 -15.81 -20.61 3.87
C THR A 255 -15.61 -21.30 2.52
N GLU A 256 -14.84 -20.74 1.59
CA GLU A 256 -14.52 -21.38 0.31
C GLU A 256 -13.51 -22.53 0.44
N PHE A 257 -12.58 -22.43 1.40
CA PHE A 257 -11.63 -23.51 1.69
C PHE A 257 -12.34 -24.77 2.18
N PHE A 258 -13.33 -24.62 3.07
CA PHE A 258 -14.17 -25.73 3.54
C PHE A 258 -15.23 -26.14 2.51
N LYS A 259 -15.66 -25.27 1.59
CA LYS A 259 -16.58 -25.68 0.51
C LYS A 259 -15.96 -26.64 -0.51
N ASN A 260 -14.64 -26.61 -0.71
CA ASN A 260 -13.93 -27.46 -1.68
C ASN A 260 -12.52 -27.85 -1.18
N PRO A 261 -12.40 -28.74 -0.18
CA PRO A 261 -11.11 -29.18 0.33
C PRO A 261 -10.39 -30.03 -0.73
N LYS A 262 -9.35 -29.46 -1.35
CA LYS A 262 -8.51 -30.16 -2.34
C LYS A 262 -7.55 -31.19 -1.73
N LYS A 263 -7.54 -31.37 -0.40
CA LYS A 263 -6.62 -32.24 0.34
C LYS A 263 -7.33 -32.89 1.53
N LYS A 264 -6.92 -34.11 1.88
CA LYS A 264 -7.34 -34.83 3.09
C LYS A 264 -7.08 -33.95 4.33
N VAL A 265 -8.08 -33.84 5.20
CA VAL A 265 -7.97 -33.08 6.45
C VAL A 265 -7.36 -33.99 7.52
N THR A 266 -6.09 -33.77 7.87
CA THR A 266 -5.40 -34.49 8.97
C THR A 266 -5.22 -33.59 10.20
N PRO A 267 -4.96 -34.14 11.40
CA PRO A 267 -4.61 -33.36 12.59
C PRO A 267 -3.45 -32.37 12.36
N GLU A 268 -2.43 -32.74 11.57
CA GLU A 268 -1.32 -31.84 11.22
C GLU A 268 -1.76 -30.70 10.30
N SER A 269 -2.70 -30.96 9.39
CA SER A 269 -3.27 -29.93 8.51
C SER A 269 -4.11 -28.93 9.30
N LEU A 270 -4.86 -29.41 10.30
CA LEU A 270 -5.64 -28.59 11.24
C LEU A 270 -4.72 -27.78 12.15
N LYS A 271 -3.62 -28.35 12.66
CA LYS A 271 -2.62 -27.63 13.47
C LYS A 271 -1.90 -26.53 12.68
N ARG A 272 -1.65 -26.75 11.38
CA ARG A 272 -1.12 -25.70 10.47
C ARG A 272 -2.15 -24.60 10.20
N LEU A 273 -3.43 -24.94 10.07
CA LEU A 273 -4.53 -23.98 9.94
C LEU A 273 -4.72 -23.17 11.22
N GLU A 274 -4.71 -23.84 12.38
CA GLU A 274 -4.72 -23.23 13.71
C GLU A 274 -3.58 -22.21 13.82
N GLY A 275 -2.34 -22.58 13.53
CA GLY A 275 -1.21 -21.63 13.57
C GLY A 275 -1.36 -20.42 12.65
N LYS A 276 -2.05 -20.57 11.50
CA LYS A 276 -2.30 -19.48 10.54
C LYS A 276 -3.40 -18.54 11.00
N TYR A 277 -4.49 -19.05 11.59
CA TYR A 277 -5.70 -18.28 11.91
C TYR A 277 -5.84 -17.92 13.39
N LYS A 278 -5.12 -18.59 14.30
CA LYS A 278 -4.99 -18.26 15.74
C LYS A 278 -4.31 -16.91 15.96
N ARG A 279 -3.44 -16.47 15.04
CA ARG A 279 -2.83 -15.12 15.08
C ARG A 279 -3.85 -13.97 14.95
N ASN A 280 -5.05 -14.27 14.47
CA ASN A 280 -6.10 -13.28 14.24
C ASN A 280 -7.37 -13.59 15.05
N ASN A 281 -7.33 -14.51 16.03
CA ASN A 281 -8.50 -15.01 16.77
C ASN A 281 -9.63 -15.58 15.89
N LEU A 282 -9.37 -15.94 14.62
CA LEU A 282 -10.43 -16.31 13.68
C LEU A 282 -10.91 -17.76 13.85
N VAL A 283 -10.02 -18.68 14.25
CA VAL A 283 -10.36 -20.10 14.44
C VAL A 283 -9.44 -20.74 15.49
N GLU A 284 -10.02 -21.40 16.49
CA GLU A 284 -9.39 -22.27 17.47
C GLU A 284 -9.96 -23.69 17.33
N PHE A 285 -9.08 -24.70 17.28
CA PHE A 285 -9.45 -26.10 17.19
C PHE A 285 -9.11 -26.77 18.52
N ILE A 286 -10.12 -27.27 19.24
CA ILE A 286 -9.97 -27.93 20.54
C ILE A 286 -10.32 -29.40 20.35
N PHE A 287 -9.37 -30.28 20.66
CA PHE A 287 -9.62 -31.71 20.70
C PHE A 287 -9.89 -32.12 22.15
N LYS A 288 -11.10 -32.59 22.45
CA LYS A 288 -11.52 -32.99 23.80
C LYS A 288 -12.29 -34.30 23.73
N ASP A 289 -11.85 -35.31 24.48
CA ASP A 289 -12.54 -36.61 24.61
C ASP A 289 -12.95 -37.20 23.24
N SER A 290 -12.00 -37.31 22.30
CA SER A 290 -12.20 -37.77 20.90
C SER A 290 -13.04 -36.86 19.99
N ASN A 291 -13.53 -35.71 20.47
CA ASN A 291 -14.29 -34.73 19.68
C ASN A 291 -13.41 -33.57 19.20
N LEU A 292 -13.72 -33.05 18.01
CA LEU A 292 -13.15 -31.81 17.48
C LEU A 292 -14.14 -30.66 17.66
N VAL A 293 -13.83 -29.75 18.58
CA VAL A 293 -14.54 -28.49 18.77
C VAL A 293 -13.84 -27.41 17.97
N ILE A 294 -14.57 -26.71 17.09
CA ILE A 294 -14.03 -25.63 16.27
C ILE A 294 -14.66 -24.32 16.74
N ARG A 295 -13.90 -23.55 17.52
CA ARG A 295 -14.28 -22.18 17.87
C ARG A 295 -13.88 -21.25 16.74
N ILE A 296 -14.85 -20.70 16.03
CA ILE A 296 -14.59 -19.65 15.04
C ILE A 296 -14.79 -18.32 15.77
N GLY A 297 -13.73 -17.54 15.94
CA GLY A 297 -13.86 -16.18 16.44
C GLY A 297 -14.27 -15.21 15.34
N GLU A 298 -14.66 -14.01 15.75
CA GLU A 298 -15.31 -12.97 14.93
C GLU A 298 -14.76 -12.89 13.49
N PHE A 299 -15.62 -13.16 12.51
CA PHE A 299 -15.47 -12.50 11.23
C PHE A 299 -15.95 -11.07 11.46
N GLU A 300 -15.06 -10.08 11.45
CA GLU A 300 -15.37 -8.65 11.59
C GLU A 300 -16.42 -8.11 10.56
N GLU A 301 -17.03 -8.94 9.71
CA GLU A 301 -18.14 -8.56 8.82
C GLU A 301 -19.55 -8.69 9.44
N ILE A 302 -19.77 -9.27 10.63
CA ILE A 302 -21.13 -9.34 11.24
C ILE A 302 -21.08 -9.16 12.77
N LEU A 303 -21.90 -8.22 13.27
CA LEU A 303 -22.04 -7.76 14.66
C LEU A 303 -22.40 -8.86 15.70
N ASP A 304 -21.90 -8.61 16.92
CA ASP A 304 -22.25 -9.07 18.29
C ASP A 304 -21.55 -10.32 18.90
N PRO A 305 -21.06 -10.25 20.17
CA PRO A 305 -20.06 -11.14 20.73
C PRO A 305 -20.65 -12.38 21.41
N PHE A 306 -19.84 -13.44 21.44
CA PHE A 306 -20.06 -14.76 22.06
C PHE A 306 -21.06 -15.68 21.37
N ASN A 307 -20.54 -16.64 20.61
CA ASN A 307 -21.15 -17.97 20.48
C ASN A 307 -20.03 -19.00 20.29
N GLU A 308 -19.76 -19.80 21.31
CA GLU A 308 -19.04 -21.07 21.11
C GLU A 308 -19.95 -21.98 20.29
N VAL A 309 -19.41 -22.59 19.23
CA VAL A 309 -20.13 -23.61 18.47
C VAL A 309 -19.51 -24.97 18.81
N GLU A 310 -20.24 -25.80 19.54
CA GLU A 310 -19.79 -27.14 19.94
C GLU A 310 -20.39 -28.19 19.00
N PHE A 311 -19.54 -28.92 18.27
CA PHE A 311 -19.95 -30.11 17.50
C PHE A 311 -19.51 -31.36 18.28
N LYS A 312 -20.47 -32.21 18.68
CA LYS A 312 -20.19 -33.47 19.39
C LYS A 312 -20.29 -34.64 18.41
N ALA A 313 -19.16 -35.18 17.99
CA ALA A 313 -19.07 -36.44 17.24
C ALA A 313 -17.61 -36.97 17.22
N GLU A 314 -17.45 -38.30 17.28
CA GLU A 314 -16.21 -38.97 16.86
C GLU A 314 -16.14 -38.94 15.32
N LEU A 315 -15.18 -38.21 14.74
CA LEU A 315 -15.11 -37.99 13.29
C LEU A 315 -13.78 -38.43 12.69
N SER A 316 -13.87 -39.32 11.70
CA SER A 316 -12.83 -39.62 10.72
C SER A 316 -13.29 -39.05 9.37
N ALA A 317 -12.63 -37.98 8.89
CA ALA A 317 -13.11 -37.20 7.75
C ALA A 317 -12.07 -37.04 6.63
N ARG A 318 -12.50 -37.33 5.40
CA ARG A 318 -11.77 -37.00 4.17
C ARG A 318 -11.87 -35.49 3.86
N ALA A 319 -13.03 -34.89 4.12
CA ALA A 319 -13.37 -33.51 3.83
C ALA A 319 -14.45 -32.97 4.79
N MET A 320 -14.50 -31.65 4.99
CA MET A 320 -15.51 -30.99 5.83
C MET A 320 -15.96 -29.67 5.17
N ARG A 321 -17.28 -29.41 5.18
CA ARG A 321 -17.90 -28.19 4.66
C ARG A 321 -18.87 -27.59 5.68
N PHE A 322 -18.75 -26.30 5.94
CA PHE A 322 -19.76 -25.53 6.66
C PHE A 322 -20.81 -24.98 5.68
N GLU A 323 -22.07 -25.14 6.05
CA GLU A 323 -23.18 -24.40 5.45
C GLU A 323 -23.58 -23.26 6.37
N PHE A 324 -23.95 -22.14 5.76
CA PHE A 324 -24.28 -20.91 6.46
C PHE A 324 -25.70 -20.48 6.08
N THR A 325 -26.42 -19.91 7.04
CA THR A 325 -27.69 -19.22 6.79
C THR A 325 -27.48 -18.01 5.89
N LYS A 326 -28.57 -17.44 5.37
CA LYS A 326 -28.54 -16.21 4.56
C LYS A 326 -27.89 -15.03 5.31
N ASP A 327 -27.95 -15.05 6.64
CA ASP A 327 -27.41 -14.02 7.51
C ASP A 327 -25.97 -14.34 7.97
N GLY A 328 -25.29 -15.31 7.35
CA GLY A 328 -23.88 -15.61 7.58
C GLY A 328 -23.58 -16.43 8.84
N LYS A 329 -24.60 -16.95 9.53
CA LYS A 329 -24.40 -17.84 10.70
C LYS A 329 -24.19 -19.28 10.25
N PRO A 330 -23.24 -20.04 10.83
CA PRO A 330 -23.09 -21.45 10.51
C PRO A 330 -24.37 -22.20 10.92
N SER A 331 -24.99 -22.90 9.97
CA SER A 331 -26.22 -23.67 10.19
C SER A 331 -25.97 -25.16 10.36
N LYS A 332 -24.92 -25.66 9.70
CA LYS A 332 -24.66 -27.09 9.56
C LYS A 332 -23.19 -27.35 9.24
N LEU A 333 -22.64 -28.43 9.79
CA LEU A 333 -21.35 -28.97 9.40
C LEU A 333 -21.59 -30.29 8.66
N VAL A 334 -21.22 -30.36 7.39
CA VAL A 334 -21.23 -31.59 6.60
C VAL A 334 -19.84 -32.19 6.61
N VAL A 335 -19.73 -33.44 7.05
CA VAL A 335 -18.50 -34.20 7.12
C VAL A 335 -18.55 -35.33 6.11
N LEU A 336 -17.58 -35.38 5.20
CA LEU A 336 -17.40 -36.50 4.28
C LEU A 336 -16.45 -37.50 4.91
N THR A 337 -16.93 -38.72 5.16
CA THR A 337 -16.12 -39.81 5.73
C THR A 337 -15.09 -40.33 4.72
N GLU A 338 -14.18 -41.21 5.16
CA GLU A 338 -13.24 -41.91 4.27
C GLU A 338 -13.95 -42.79 3.23
N GLU A 339 -15.20 -43.19 3.48
CA GLU A 339 -16.04 -44.02 2.59
C GLU A 339 -16.96 -43.18 1.69
N ASP A 340 -16.71 -41.86 1.61
CA ASP A 340 -17.52 -40.90 0.86
C ASP A 340 -18.99 -40.79 1.33
N ALA A 341 -19.28 -41.17 2.58
CA ALA A 341 -20.57 -40.92 3.21
C ALA A 341 -20.63 -39.49 3.78
N GLU A 342 -21.76 -38.80 3.58
CA GLU A 342 -22.01 -37.49 4.18
C GLU A 342 -22.68 -37.65 5.55
N ILE A 343 -22.01 -37.18 6.60
CA ILE A 343 -22.55 -37.04 7.94
C ILE A 343 -22.90 -35.58 8.17
N GLU A 344 -24.16 -35.34 8.48
CA GLU A 344 -24.69 -34.02 8.73
C GLU A 344 -24.75 -33.78 10.24
N LEU A 345 -24.00 -32.78 10.71
CA LEU A 345 -24.02 -32.34 12.08
C LEU A 345 -24.78 -31.02 12.15
N GLU A 346 -25.94 -31.07 12.79
CA GLU A 346 -26.75 -29.90 13.05
C GLU A 346 -26.19 -29.13 14.26
N TYR A 347 -26.47 -27.83 14.27
CA TYR A 347 -26.17 -26.97 15.40
C TYR A 347 -26.92 -27.45 16.65
N VAL A 348 -26.22 -27.57 17.77
CA VAL A 348 -26.83 -27.81 19.08
C VAL A 348 -26.66 -26.52 19.88
N GLU A 349 -27.78 -25.91 20.29
CA GLU A 349 -27.80 -24.70 21.14
C GLU A 349 -27.13 -24.89 22.49
#